data_AF-A0A645H2X9-F1
#
_entry.id   AF-A0A645H2X9-F1
#
_cell.length_a   1.000
_cell.length_b   1.000
_cell.length_c   1.000
_cell.angle_alpha   90.00
_cell.angle_beta   90.00
_cell.angle_gamma   90.00
#
_symmetry.space_group_name_H-M   'P 1'
#
loop_
_entity.id
_entity.type
_entity.pdbx_description
1 polymer ?
#
loop_
_entity_poly.entity_id
_entity_poly.type
_entity_poly.pdbx_seq_one_letter_code
_entity_poly.pdbx_strand_id
1 'polypeptide(L)'
;MVGHTGNFEAARIAVEAVDLSLARVLKAIDAAGGVALITADHGNADEMFELDKKTKQPAVNKDGSFKAKTAHTLNPVPLILYDNVSGGKLGLMQTETCGLSNIAATIANLLGYEKHAVWDDSVLAIQ
;
A
#
# COMPACT_ATOMS: atom_id res chain seq x y z
N MET A 1 -4.37 6.80 10.84
CA MET A 1 -4.63 6.81 12.31
C MET A 1 -3.40 7.28 13.10
N VAL A 2 -2.43 6.40 13.42
CA VAL A 2 -1.31 6.77 14.31
C VAL A 2 -0.40 7.84 13.71
N GLY A 3 -0.18 7.85 12.39
CA GLY A 3 0.60 8.91 11.76
C GLY A 3 -0.03 10.31 11.88
N HIS A 4 -1.36 10.43 12.01
CA HIS A 4 -2.01 11.72 12.30
C HIS A 4 -1.64 12.31 13.67
N THR A 5 -1.09 11.50 14.58
CA THR A 5 -0.60 12.01 15.88
C THR A 5 0.70 12.80 15.73
N GLY A 6 1.42 12.64 14.61
CA GLY A 6 2.74 13.24 14.40
C GLY A 6 3.86 12.62 15.24
N ASN A 7 3.57 11.58 16.01
CA ASN A 7 4.58 10.87 16.80
C ASN A 7 5.25 9.79 15.94
N PHE A 8 6.50 10.03 15.55
CA PHE A 8 7.28 9.13 14.69
C PHE A 8 7.45 7.74 15.30
N GLU A 9 7.84 7.64 16.58
CA GLU A 9 8.07 6.34 17.22
C GLU A 9 6.77 5.53 17.34
N ALA A 10 5.66 6.17 17.65
CA ALA A 10 4.36 5.51 17.67
C ALA A 10 3.95 5.04 16.27
N ALA A 11 4.18 5.86 15.23
CA ALA A 11 3.88 5.48 13.86
C ALA A 11 4.74 4.31 13.38
N ARG A 12 6.04 4.28 13.72
CA ARG A 12 6.95 3.17 13.45
C ARG A 12 6.42 1.86 14.06
N ILE A 13 6.09 1.87 15.35
CA ILE A 13 5.53 0.70 16.05
C ILE A 13 4.20 0.26 15.40
N ALA A 14 3.36 1.19 14.98
CA ALA A 14 2.11 0.88 14.30
C ALA A 14 2.33 0.16 12.96
N VAL A 15 3.30 0.60 12.16
CA VAL A 15 3.67 -0.06 10.90
C VAL A 15 4.26 -1.44 11.15
N GLU A 16 5.14 -1.60 12.15
CA GLU A 16 5.68 -2.91 12.56
C GLU A 16 4.58 -3.88 12.99
N ALA A 17 3.54 -3.39 13.67
CA ALA A 17 2.39 -4.22 14.04
C ALA A 17 1.56 -4.67 12.81
N VAL A 18 1.45 -3.81 11.78
CA VAL A 18 0.82 -4.19 10.50
C VAL A 18 1.65 -5.26 9.79
N ASP A 19 2.96 -5.10 9.72
CA ASP A 19 3.88 -6.08 9.10
C ASP A 19 3.78 -7.46 9.75
N LEU A 20 3.85 -7.52 11.09
CA LEU A 20 3.66 -8.77 11.84
C LEU A 20 2.27 -9.38 11.62
N SER A 21 1.24 -8.56 11.43
CA SER A 21 -0.12 -9.03 11.17
C SER A 21 -0.25 -9.56 9.74
N LEU A 22 0.33 -8.88 8.77
CA LEU A 22 0.39 -9.31 7.38
C LEU A 22 1.07 -10.69 7.29
N ALA A 23 2.21 -10.88 7.95
CA ALA A 23 2.89 -12.17 7.99
C ALA A 23 2.01 -13.33 8.54
N ARG A 24 1.09 -13.04 9.47
CA ARG A 24 0.12 -14.04 9.97
C ARG A 24 -0.98 -14.34 8.97
N VAL A 25 -1.51 -13.32 8.29
CA VAL A 25 -2.56 -13.46 7.28
C VAL A 25 -2.03 -14.24 6.06
N LEU A 26 -0.82 -13.93 5.58
CA LEU A 26 -0.24 -14.59 4.42
C LEU A 26 -0.06 -16.10 4.63
N LYS A 27 0.32 -16.53 5.84
CA LYS A 27 0.36 -17.96 6.19
C LYS A 27 -1.00 -18.66 6.07
N ALA A 28 -2.08 -17.96 6.44
CA ALA A 28 -3.43 -18.50 6.32
C ALA A 28 -3.89 -18.55 4.85
N ILE A 29 -3.51 -17.56 4.05
CA ILE A 29 -3.75 -17.54 2.60
C ILE A 29 -3.03 -18.71 1.92
N ASP A 30 -1.75 -18.94 2.23
CA ASP A 30 -0.98 -20.08 1.73
C ASP A 30 -1.65 -21.41 2.09
N ALA A 31 -2.05 -21.58 3.35
CA ALA A 31 -2.72 -22.80 3.82
C ALA A 31 -4.07 -23.05 3.13
N ALA A 32 -4.74 -22.00 2.67
CA ALA A 32 -5.98 -22.07 1.90
C ALA A 32 -5.75 -22.28 0.39
N GLY A 33 -4.50 -22.30 -0.08
CA GLY A 33 -4.19 -22.36 -1.51
C GLY A 33 -4.60 -21.10 -2.27
N GLY A 34 -4.67 -19.95 -1.58
CA GLY A 34 -5.10 -18.68 -2.14
C GLY A 34 -3.96 -17.77 -2.60
N VAL A 35 -4.34 -16.58 -3.07
CA VAL A 35 -3.44 -15.46 -3.39
C VAL A 35 -3.93 -14.21 -2.67
N ALA A 36 -3.07 -13.20 -2.52
CA ALA A 36 -3.44 -11.93 -1.91
C ALA A 36 -2.98 -10.73 -2.75
N LEU A 37 -3.80 -9.68 -2.75
CA LEU A 37 -3.40 -8.34 -3.17
C LEU A 37 -3.17 -7.48 -1.93
N ILE A 38 -1.98 -6.91 -1.80
CA ILE A 38 -1.58 -6.07 -0.68
C ILE A 38 -1.42 -4.64 -1.21
N THR A 39 -2.14 -3.69 -0.60
CA THR A 39 -2.18 -2.31 -1.06
C THR A 39 -2.51 -1.34 0.09
N ALA A 40 -2.58 -0.05 -0.21
CA ALA A 40 -3.06 1.00 0.69
C ALA A 40 -4.03 1.91 -0.06
N ASP A 41 -4.87 2.64 0.67
CA ASP A 41 -5.81 3.62 0.13
C ASP A 41 -5.16 4.98 -0.12
N HIS A 42 -4.20 5.37 0.73
CA HIS A 42 -3.38 6.57 0.55
C HIS A 42 -2.10 6.52 1.42
N GLY A 43 -1.22 7.50 1.24
CA GLY A 43 -0.06 7.69 2.11
C GLY A 43 -0.37 8.49 3.38
N ASN A 44 0.43 8.26 4.42
CA ASN A 44 0.49 9.00 5.69
C ASN A 44 1.81 8.70 6.41
N ALA A 45 2.01 7.47 6.88
CA ALA A 45 3.17 7.09 7.72
C ALA A 45 4.51 7.06 6.96
N ASP A 46 4.46 7.12 5.64
CA ASP A 46 5.60 7.24 4.72
C ASP A 46 6.31 8.61 4.81
N GLU A 47 5.64 9.66 5.32
CA GLU A 47 6.27 10.97 5.57
C GLU A 47 5.76 11.57 6.89
N MET A 48 6.52 11.35 7.98
CA MET A 48 6.13 11.78 9.33
C MET A 48 6.64 13.18 9.72
N PHE A 49 7.44 13.83 8.87
CA PHE A 49 8.00 15.16 9.13
C PHE A 49 7.74 16.10 7.96
N GLU A 50 7.49 17.38 8.26
CA GLU A 50 7.42 18.41 7.21
C GLU A 50 8.80 18.56 6.55
N LEU A 51 8.82 18.79 5.24
CA LEU A 51 10.06 19.06 4.51
C LEU A 51 10.22 20.56 4.25
N ASP A 52 11.42 21.09 4.47
CA ASP A 52 11.76 22.45 4.06
C ASP A 52 11.65 22.58 2.53
N LYS A 53 10.98 23.64 2.07
CA LYS A 53 10.66 23.79 0.64
C LYS A 53 11.90 23.93 -0.24
N LYS A 54 12.99 24.52 0.29
CA LYS A 54 14.24 24.77 -0.44
C LYS A 54 15.19 23.59 -0.35
N THR A 55 15.42 23.06 0.85
CA THR A 55 16.44 22.03 1.09
C THR A 55 15.92 20.62 0.95
N LYS A 56 14.59 20.44 0.99
CA LYS A 56 13.90 19.13 1.03
C LYS A 56 14.30 18.25 2.23
N GLN A 57 14.93 18.83 3.24
CA GLN A 57 15.26 18.16 4.49
C GLN A 57 14.13 18.31 5.51
N PRO A 58 14.02 17.41 6.51
CA PRO A 58 13.06 17.56 7.60
C PRO A 58 13.20 18.94 8.28
N ALA A 59 12.10 19.67 8.30
CA ALA A 59 12.04 20.97 8.94
C ALA A 59 12.13 20.81 10.46
N VAL A 60 12.80 21.75 11.12
CA VAL A 60 12.99 21.73 12.57
C VAL A 60 12.23 22.87 13.24
N ASN A 61 11.76 22.60 14.46
CA ASN A 61 11.26 23.58 15.41
C ASN A 61 12.40 24.43 15.96
N LYS A 62 12.05 25.49 16.71
CA LYS A 62 13.03 26.38 17.34
C LYS A 62 13.90 25.66 18.39
N ASP A 63 13.39 24.60 18.99
CA ASP A 63 14.08 23.76 19.97
C ASP A 63 14.95 22.66 19.32
N GLY A 64 14.98 22.59 17.98
CA GLY A 64 15.73 21.60 17.22
C GLY A 64 15.01 20.29 16.97
N SER A 65 13.79 20.08 17.49
CA SER A 65 13.00 18.88 17.18
C SER A 65 12.49 18.93 15.73
N PHE A 66 12.21 17.78 15.11
CA PHE A 66 11.55 17.78 13.80
C PHE A 66 10.09 18.25 13.91
N LYS A 67 9.63 18.98 12.88
CA LYS A 67 8.24 19.36 12.72
C LYS A 67 7.44 18.18 12.22
N ALA A 68 6.48 17.73 13.03
CA ALA A 68 5.62 16.62 12.69
C ALA A 68 4.71 16.96 11.50
N LYS A 69 4.56 16.00 10.58
CA LYS A 69 3.52 16.02 9.54
C LYS A 69 2.39 15.11 9.96
N THR A 70 1.18 15.65 10.02
CA THR A 70 -0.01 14.90 10.46
C THR A 70 -1.01 14.66 9.34
N ALA A 71 -0.80 15.21 8.14
CA ALA A 71 -1.69 15.06 7.00
C ALA A 71 -1.27 13.90 6.10
N HIS A 72 -2.15 13.51 5.16
CA HIS A 72 -1.82 12.54 4.13
C HIS A 72 -0.67 13.02 3.24
N THR A 73 -0.05 12.07 2.54
CA THR A 73 0.95 12.35 1.51
C THR A 73 0.33 12.18 0.12
N LEU A 74 1.05 12.65 -0.90
CA LEU A 74 0.72 12.40 -2.30
C LEU A 74 1.58 11.26 -2.88
N ASN A 75 2.23 10.49 -2.01
CA ASN A 75 3.08 9.39 -2.45
C ASN A 75 2.21 8.25 -3.01
N PRO A 76 2.70 7.52 -4.03
CA PRO A 76 1.99 6.36 -4.55
C PRO A 76 1.89 5.27 -3.49
N VAL A 77 0.86 4.43 -3.62
CA VAL A 77 0.63 3.27 -2.76
C VAL A 77 1.14 1.99 -3.44
N PRO A 78 1.57 0.97 -2.68
CA PRO A 78 1.94 -0.31 -3.27
C PRO A 78 0.72 -1.04 -3.83
N LEU A 79 0.92 -1.85 -4.86
CA LEU A 79 0.00 -2.93 -5.24
C LEU A 79 0.85 -4.17 -5.49
N ILE A 80 0.81 -5.09 -4.54
CA ILE A 80 1.65 -6.30 -4.54
C ILE A 80 0.75 -7.52 -4.69
N LEU A 81 1.04 -8.35 -5.70
CA LEU A 81 0.48 -9.68 -5.82
C LEU A 81 1.36 -10.66 -5.06
N TYR A 82 0.77 -11.30 -4.05
CA TYR A 82 1.36 -12.40 -3.32
C TYR A 82 0.75 -13.71 -3.81
N ASP A 83 1.57 -14.55 -4.44
CA ASP A 83 1.15 -15.79 -5.07
C ASP A 83 2.25 -16.86 -4.98
N ASN A 84 1.98 -17.90 -4.21
CA ASN A 84 2.84 -19.09 -4.09
C ASN A 84 2.22 -20.33 -4.72
N VAL A 85 1.06 -20.21 -5.38
CA VAL A 85 0.21 -21.36 -5.73
C VAL A 85 0.02 -21.50 -7.23
N SER A 86 0.07 -20.41 -8.01
CA SER A 86 -0.16 -20.48 -9.45
C SER A 86 1.04 -21.00 -10.26
N GLY A 87 2.23 -21.04 -9.64
CA GLY A 87 3.49 -21.34 -10.33
C GLY A 87 4.00 -20.19 -11.20
N GLY A 88 3.66 -18.95 -10.86
CA GLY A 88 4.09 -17.74 -11.59
C GLY A 88 3.24 -17.39 -12.80
N LYS A 89 2.03 -17.96 -12.91
CA LYS A 89 1.10 -17.65 -14.00
C LYS A 89 0.38 -16.32 -13.81
N LEU A 90 0.27 -15.86 -12.56
CA LEU A 90 -0.35 -14.59 -12.24
C LEU A 90 0.71 -13.50 -12.11
N GLY A 91 0.39 -12.31 -12.64
CA GLY A 91 1.22 -11.13 -12.53
C GLY A 91 0.40 -9.85 -12.46
N LEU A 92 1.07 -8.73 -12.24
CA LEU A 92 0.48 -7.39 -12.32
C LEU A 92 1.13 -6.61 -13.44
N MET A 93 0.32 -6.09 -14.35
CA MET A 93 0.76 -5.16 -15.38
C MET A 93 1.25 -3.87 -14.73
N GLN A 94 2.43 -3.41 -15.13
CA GLN A 94 2.98 -2.12 -14.71
C GLN A 94 2.57 -1.07 -15.74
N THR A 95 1.74 -0.12 -15.34
CA THR A 95 1.25 0.95 -16.21
C THR A 95 1.35 2.30 -15.50
N GLU A 96 1.60 3.36 -16.28
CA GLU A 96 1.67 4.73 -15.74
C GLU A 96 0.30 5.24 -15.27
N THR A 97 -0.79 4.60 -15.70
CA THR A 97 -2.17 5.01 -15.43
C THR A 97 -2.84 4.17 -14.35
N CYS A 98 -2.18 3.16 -13.78
CA CYS A 98 -2.75 2.34 -12.73
C CYS A 98 -3.05 3.19 -11.48
N GLY A 99 -4.29 3.10 -11.00
CA GLY A 99 -4.75 3.72 -9.77
C GLY A 99 -5.61 2.79 -8.92
N LEU A 100 -6.19 3.34 -7.85
CA LEU A 100 -7.01 2.56 -6.90
C LEU A 100 -8.26 1.96 -7.56
N SER A 101 -8.81 2.62 -8.58
CA SER A 101 -10.02 2.18 -9.29
C SER A 101 -9.84 0.85 -10.04
N ASN A 102 -8.60 0.51 -10.43
CA ASN A 102 -8.30 -0.77 -11.11
C ASN A 102 -8.38 -1.98 -10.17
N ILE A 103 -8.33 -1.78 -8.85
CA ILE A 103 -8.27 -2.87 -7.86
C ILE A 103 -9.53 -3.73 -7.90
N ALA A 104 -10.72 -3.11 -8.06
CA ALA A 104 -11.99 -3.83 -8.08
C ALA A 104 -12.07 -4.85 -9.24
N ALA A 105 -11.71 -4.43 -10.45
CA ALA A 105 -11.65 -5.31 -11.61
C ALA A 105 -10.58 -6.40 -11.46
N THR A 106 -9.44 -6.06 -10.86
CA THR A 106 -8.35 -7.01 -10.59
C THR A 106 -8.74 -8.11 -9.62
N ILE A 107 -9.46 -7.79 -8.54
CA ILE A 107 -10.02 -8.79 -7.64
C ILE A 107 -11.08 -9.65 -8.34
N ALA A 108 -11.98 -9.04 -9.12
CA ALA A 108 -13.01 -9.79 -9.85
C ALA A 108 -12.40 -10.83 -10.80
N ASN A 109 -11.37 -10.44 -11.57
CA ASN A 109 -10.69 -11.35 -12.48
C ASN A 109 -9.87 -12.42 -11.74
N LEU A 110 -9.24 -12.10 -10.61
CA LEU A 110 -8.59 -13.10 -9.74
C LEU A 110 -9.56 -14.17 -9.23
N LEU A 111 -10.81 -13.77 -8.95
CA LEU A 111 -11.88 -14.68 -8.53
C LEU A 111 -12.51 -15.45 -9.70
N GLY A 112 -12.06 -15.24 -10.93
CA GLY A 112 -12.59 -15.89 -12.13
C GLY A 112 -13.88 -15.26 -12.67
N TYR A 113 -14.22 -14.04 -12.25
CA TYR A 113 -15.36 -13.28 -12.77
C TYR A 113 -14.93 -12.26 -13.82
N GLU A 114 -15.84 -11.93 -14.73
CA GLU A 114 -15.71 -10.74 -15.56
C GLU A 114 -15.91 -9.48 -14.70
N LYS A 115 -15.19 -8.40 -15.02
CA LYS A 115 -15.40 -7.11 -14.36
C LYS A 115 -16.74 -6.50 -14.80
N HIS A 116 -17.28 -5.60 -13.98
CA HIS A 116 -18.39 -4.77 -14.44
C HIS A 116 -17.92 -3.79 -15.53
N ALA A 117 -18.75 -3.55 -16.54
CA ALA A 117 -18.39 -2.74 -17.72
C ALA A 117 -17.95 -1.30 -17.39
N VAL A 118 -18.49 -0.72 -16.30
CA VAL A 118 -18.18 0.65 -15.86
C VAL A 118 -16.92 0.78 -14.98
N TRP A 119 -16.30 -0.34 -14.61
CA TRP A 119 -15.05 -0.31 -13.85
C TRP A 119 -13.87 -0.14 -14.78
N ASP A 120 -12.82 0.51 -14.28
CA ASP A 120 -11.54 0.52 -14.99
C ASP A 120 -11.03 -0.89 -15.20
N ASP A 121 -10.19 -1.06 -16.23
CA ASP A 121 -9.67 -2.36 -16.59
C ASP A 121 -8.80 -2.94 -15.48
N SER A 122 -8.82 -4.27 -15.38
CA SER A 122 -7.93 -4.98 -14.47
C SER A 122 -6.47 -4.79 -14.88
N VAL A 123 -5.58 -4.77 -13.88
CA VAL A 123 -4.14 -4.87 -14.09
C VAL A 123 -3.61 -6.29 -13.89
N LEU A 124 -4.48 -7.30 -13.76
CA LEU A 124 -4.09 -8.70 -13.68
C LEU A 124 -3.53 -9.15 -15.03
N ALA A 125 -2.35 -9.76 -14.99
CA ALA A 125 -1.78 -10.50 -16.11
C ALA A 125 -1.89 -12.00 -15.82
N ILE A 126 -2.28 -12.78 -16.84
CA ILE A 126 -2.33 -14.24 -16.78
C ILE A 126 -1.43 -14.77 -17.91
N GLN A 127 -0.47 -15.63 -17.58
CA GLN A 127 0.47 -16.28 -18.49
C GLN A 127 0.09 -17.73 -18.77
#